data_AF-A0A7R9CBR1-F1
#
_entry.id   AF-A0A7R9CBR1-F1
#
_cell.length_a   1.000
_cell.length_b   1.000
_cell.length_c   1.000
_cell.angle_alpha   90.00
_cell.angle_beta   90.00
_cell.angle_gamma   90.00
#
_symmetry.space_group_name_H-M   'P 1'
#
loop_
_entity.id
_entity.type
_entity.pdbx_description
1 polymer ?
#
loop_
_entity_poly.entity_id
_entity_poly.type
_entity_poly.pdbx_seq_one_letter_code
_entity_poly.pdbx_strand_id
1 'polypeptide(L)'
;MWLVFQAMEDGQGRYGPECDWWSLGVCMYEMLYGETPFYAESLVETYGKIMNHKNCFDFPSDPGYEVSPEAKDLMRRLICSSEFRLGQQGIDDFKNHAWFSGLDWTTIRDSTAPYKPEVSSPTDTSNFDVDDTDIRDAVPPTANAAFTALHLPFVGFTFTQGTSVSDLGSVEVPTTKVGPIAPSNYVLDERMRGLEEENERLTKNLEELETKLRALETLQAVDPNKEIIPVDAETAQKIKELEKIIRLIKQEKDEAVKDKSDVHEKLKLQEKELKDALSQRKLAMTEYTEVTDRLSELRQQKQKLSRQVRDKEEELEVAMQKVDSLRHDIRKAEKLRRELEARVEEAINETIKERKLRERSEEYCRQMEEEAERMRQRSLAVGADAAAANQSHSHAAQEISRLKGEVERLEVQYSESITQQQSRYNMECAGLRDQLQDSEARRQVLEREVQLVRDKLDADRLEDITNSEETIAELKRRHEREKMMMLEDKKQLMMDLDAVSFSLS
;
A
#
# COMPACT_ATOMS: atom_id res chain seq x y z
N MET A 1 -3.81 11.52 -3.10
CA MET A 1 -3.84 10.12 -2.63
C MET A 1 -4.46 9.15 -3.66
N TRP A 2 -5.51 9.53 -4.42
CA TRP A 2 -6.17 8.61 -5.38
C TRP A 2 -5.43 8.37 -6.72
N LEU A 3 -4.70 9.34 -7.28
CA LEU A 3 -3.90 9.09 -8.51
C LEU A 3 -2.71 8.15 -8.29
N VAL A 4 -2.35 7.91 -7.02
CA VAL A 4 -1.44 6.84 -6.61
C VAL A 4 -2.07 5.46 -6.82
N PHE A 5 -3.39 5.31 -6.68
CA PHE A 5 -4.10 4.04 -6.84
C PHE A 5 -4.38 3.69 -8.32
N GLN A 6 -4.74 4.68 -9.15
CA GLN A 6 -4.93 4.45 -10.60
C GLN A 6 -3.62 4.02 -11.29
N ALA A 7 -2.47 4.46 -10.77
CA ALA A 7 -1.16 4.00 -11.18
C ALA A 7 -0.88 2.51 -10.87
N MET A 8 -1.57 1.91 -9.90
CA MET A 8 -1.31 0.54 -9.46
C MET A 8 -2.03 -0.52 -10.31
N GLU A 9 -3.16 -0.20 -10.96
CA GLU A 9 -3.96 -1.19 -11.72
C GLU A 9 -3.42 -1.47 -13.13
N ASP A 10 -2.93 -0.46 -13.88
CA ASP A 10 -2.50 -0.66 -15.28
C ASP A 10 -1.05 -1.15 -15.45
N GLY A 11 -0.31 -1.38 -14.36
CA GLY A 11 1.11 -1.74 -14.39
C GLY A 11 2.04 -0.68 -15.03
N GLN A 12 1.48 0.46 -15.43
CA GLN A 12 2.15 1.59 -16.08
C GLN A 12 2.25 2.85 -15.18
N GLY A 13 1.69 2.84 -13.97
CA GLY A 13 2.29 3.51 -12.80
C GLY A 13 2.45 5.03 -12.77
N ARG A 14 2.05 5.75 -13.82
CA ARG A 14 2.48 7.14 -14.02
C ARG A 14 1.31 8.10 -13.89
N TYR A 15 1.37 8.91 -12.85
CA TYR A 15 0.60 10.14 -12.70
C TYR A 15 1.57 11.31 -12.55
N GLY A 16 1.10 12.52 -12.84
CA GLY A 16 1.84 13.76 -12.70
C GLY A 16 1.02 14.84 -11.99
N PRO A 17 1.40 16.12 -12.17
CA PRO A 17 0.75 17.26 -11.53
C PRO A 17 -0.75 17.40 -11.83
N GLU A 18 -1.28 16.73 -12.87
CA GLU A 18 -2.70 16.72 -13.18
C GLU A 18 -3.58 16.19 -12.04
N CYS A 19 -3.00 15.44 -11.09
CA CYS A 19 -3.69 15.01 -9.89
C CYS A 19 -4.14 16.13 -8.97
N ASP A 20 -3.33 17.18 -8.90
CA ASP A 20 -3.61 18.32 -8.05
C ASP A 20 -4.76 19.12 -8.64
N TRP A 21 -4.83 19.23 -9.97
CA TRP A 21 -5.94 19.89 -10.66
C TRP A 21 -7.27 19.16 -10.54
N TRP A 22 -7.28 17.82 -10.52
CA TRP A 22 -8.49 17.07 -10.18
C TRP A 22 -8.94 17.38 -8.76
N SER A 23 -8.00 17.34 -7.81
CA SER A 23 -8.28 17.60 -6.40
C SER A 23 -8.80 19.04 -6.20
N LEU A 24 -8.26 20.02 -6.93
CA LEU A 24 -8.77 21.38 -6.97
C LEU A 24 -10.23 21.44 -7.47
N GLY A 25 -10.57 20.66 -8.49
CA GLY A 25 -11.95 20.55 -8.97
C GLY A 25 -12.90 20.02 -7.90
N VAL A 26 -12.48 18.99 -7.17
CA VAL A 26 -13.23 18.43 -6.03
C VAL A 26 -13.40 19.45 -4.91
N CYS A 27 -12.33 20.16 -4.51
CA CYS A 27 -12.40 21.24 -3.52
C CYS A 27 -13.34 22.36 -3.98
N MET A 28 -13.29 22.75 -5.26
CA MET A 28 -14.18 23.77 -5.82
C MET A 28 -15.65 23.34 -5.75
N TYR A 29 -15.94 22.07 -6.04
CA TYR A 29 -17.28 21.52 -5.89
C TYR A 29 -17.74 21.60 -4.43
N GLU A 30 -16.91 21.15 -3.49
CA GLU A 30 -17.24 21.16 -2.06
C GLU A 30 -17.45 22.58 -1.53
N MET A 31 -16.64 23.56 -1.94
CA MET A 31 -16.83 24.96 -1.55
C MET A 31 -18.15 25.56 -2.05
N LEU A 32 -18.65 25.12 -3.20
CA LEU A 32 -19.86 25.67 -3.84
C LEU A 32 -21.15 24.90 -3.50
N TYR A 33 -21.02 23.60 -3.19
CA TYR A 33 -22.15 22.71 -2.91
C TYR A 33 -22.22 22.22 -1.45
N GLY A 34 -21.17 22.42 -0.65
CA GLY A 34 -21.12 21.99 0.76
C GLY A 34 -20.96 20.48 0.96
N GLU A 35 -20.86 19.70 -0.11
CA GLU A 35 -20.70 18.25 -0.09
C GLU A 35 -19.67 17.82 -1.13
N THR A 36 -19.08 16.63 -0.97
CA THR A 36 -18.12 16.09 -1.95
C THR A 36 -18.86 15.46 -3.16
N PRO A 37 -18.35 15.62 -4.40
CA PRO A 37 -19.03 15.16 -5.63
C PRO A 37 -19.14 13.64 -5.74
N PHE A 38 -18.35 12.90 -4.99
CA PHE A 38 -18.30 11.43 -5.03
C PHE A 38 -18.64 10.80 -3.68
N TYR A 39 -19.33 11.53 -2.80
CA TYR A 39 -19.73 11.03 -1.48
C TYR A 39 -20.43 9.67 -1.57
N ALA A 40 -20.02 8.73 -0.73
CA ALA A 40 -20.69 7.45 -0.52
C ALA A 40 -20.44 6.97 0.90
N GLU A 41 -21.26 6.03 1.39
CA GLU A 41 -21.13 5.48 2.75
C GLU A 41 -19.92 4.55 2.90
N SER A 42 -19.36 4.07 1.78
CA SER A 42 -18.17 3.21 1.77
C SER A 42 -17.05 3.75 0.88
N LEU A 43 -15.80 3.46 1.26
CA LEU A 43 -14.62 3.80 0.46
C LEU A 43 -14.66 3.13 -0.92
N VAL A 44 -15.11 1.86 -0.99
CA VAL A 44 -15.21 1.11 -2.24
C VAL A 44 -16.20 1.78 -3.20
N GLU A 45 -17.36 2.22 -2.72
CA GLU A 45 -18.33 2.94 -3.55
C GLU A 45 -17.82 4.32 -3.97
N THR A 46 -17.14 5.04 -3.08
CA THR A 46 -16.49 6.31 -3.40
C THR A 46 -15.50 6.11 -4.54
N TYR A 47 -14.63 5.09 -4.44
CA TYR A 47 -13.69 4.74 -5.50
C TYR A 47 -14.40 4.33 -6.80
N GLY A 48 -15.46 3.53 -6.71
CA GLY A 48 -16.27 3.15 -7.87
C GLY A 48 -16.88 4.36 -8.60
N LYS A 49 -17.39 5.36 -7.85
CA LYS A 49 -17.91 6.61 -8.41
C LYS A 49 -16.82 7.45 -9.06
N ILE A 50 -15.64 7.55 -8.46
CA ILE A 50 -14.49 8.29 -9.03
C ILE A 50 -13.98 7.61 -10.31
N MET A 51 -13.81 6.29 -10.31
CA MET A 51 -13.38 5.55 -11.51
C MET A 51 -14.40 5.69 -12.65
N ASN A 52 -15.70 5.67 -12.31
CA ASN A 52 -16.78 5.88 -13.26
C ASN A 52 -17.24 7.35 -13.34
N HIS A 53 -16.34 8.32 -13.10
CA HIS A 53 -16.72 9.73 -13.00
C HIS A 53 -17.50 10.25 -14.22
N LYS A 54 -17.25 9.72 -15.43
CA LYS A 54 -17.96 10.13 -16.65
C LYS A 54 -19.48 9.93 -16.55
N ASN A 55 -19.91 8.96 -15.75
CA ASN A 55 -21.32 8.62 -15.55
C ASN A 55 -21.83 8.98 -14.15
N CYS A 56 -20.93 9.13 -13.17
CA CYS A 56 -21.29 9.37 -11.77
C CYS A 56 -21.14 10.83 -11.33
N PHE A 57 -20.36 11.65 -12.06
CA PHE A 57 -20.23 13.07 -11.76
C PHE A 57 -21.36 13.86 -12.43
N ASP A 58 -22.20 14.51 -11.62
CA ASP A 58 -23.20 15.45 -12.08
C ASP A 58 -23.43 16.54 -11.01
N PHE A 59 -24.09 17.62 -11.39
CA PHE A 59 -24.45 18.70 -10.48
C PHE A 59 -25.87 18.50 -9.95
N PRO A 60 -26.12 18.72 -8.64
CA PRO A 60 -27.46 18.73 -8.08
C PRO A 60 -28.38 19.67 -8.86
N SER A 61 -29.58 19.19 -9.19
CA SER A 61 -30.63 19.98 -9.85
C SER A 61 -31.53 20.74 -8.86
N ASP A 62 -31.20 20.68 -7.56
CA ASP A 62 -31.97 21.37 -6.51
C ASP A 62 -31.88 22.90 -6.71
N PRO A 63 -33.02 23.62 -6.77
CA PRO A 63 -33.05 25.07 -6.88
C PRO A 63 -32.36 25.80 -5.71
N GLY A 64 -32.03 25.13 -4.60
CA GLY A 64 -31.26 25.70 -3.50
C GLY A 64 -29.80 26.03 -3.82
N TYR A 65 -29.23 25.53 -4.92
CA TYR A 65 -27.86 25.81 -5.31
C TYR A 65 -27.75 26.86 -6.41
N GLU A 66 -27.31 28.07 -6.06
CA GLU A 66 -27.04 29.16 -7.02
C GLU A 66 -25.57 29.15 -7.49
N VAL A 67 -25.23 28.20 -8.38
CA VAL A 67 -23.88 28.08 -8.94
C VAL A 67 -23.86 28.50 -10.41
N SER A 68 -22.96 29.43 -10.76
CA SER A 68 -22.85 30.00 -12.11
C SER A 68 -22.49 28.95 -13.17
N PRO A 69 -22.87 29.14 -14.44
CA PRO A 69 -22.50 28.23 -15.52
C PRO A 69 -20.98 28.18 -15.75
N GLU A 70 -20.25 29.27 -15.54
CA GLU A 70 -18.79 29.34 -15.64
C GLU A 70 -18.10 28.51 -14.55
N ALA A 71 -18.63 28.51 -13.32
CA ALA A 71 -18.14 27.63 -12.26
C ALA A 71 -18.35 26.15 -12.61
N LYS A 72 -19.54 25.80 -13.12
CA LYS A 72 -19.85 24.45 -13.57
C LYS A 72 -18.95 24.02 -14.73
N ASP A 73 -18.65 24.91 -15.67
CA ASP A 73 -17.72 24.63 -16.77
C ASP A 73 -16.30 24.36 -16.26
N LEU A 74 -15.79 25.19 -15.34
CA LEU A 74 -14.47 24.99 -14.73
C LEU A 74 -14.39 23.64 -14.02
N MET A 75 -15.38 23.31 -13.20
CA MET A 75 -15.44 22.02 -12.49
C MET A 75 -15.50 20.84 -13.47
N ARG A 76 -16.27 20.91 -14.56
CA ARG A 76 -16.29 19.86 -15.60
C ARG A 76 -14.94 19.67 -16.28
N ARG A 77 -14.16 20.75 -16.42
CA ARG A 77 -12.82 20.70 -17.04
C ARG A 77 -11.70 20.31 -16.06
N LEU A 78 -12.00 20.22 -14.76
CA LEU A 78 -11.09 19.71 -13.73
C LEU A 78 -11.43 18.27 -13.35
N ILE A 79 -12.71 17.99 -13.13
CA ILE A 79 -13.26 16.66 -12.81
C ILE A 79 -13.58 15.90 -14.11
N CYS A 80 -12.54 15.69 -14.92
CA CYS A 80 -12.60 14.93 -16.16
C CYS A 80 -11.35 14.07 -16.35
N SER A 81 -11.32 13.28 -17.42
CA SER A 81 -10.17 12.45 -17.77
C SER A 81 -8.92 13.32 -17.98
N SER A 82 -7.76 12.82 -17.54
CA SER A 82 -6.48 13.56 -17.53
C SER A 82 -6.12 14.18 -18.89
N GLU A 83 -6.39 13.47 -19.99
CA GLU A 83 -6.15 13.91 -21.37
C GLU A 83 -6.81 15.25 -21.73
N PHE A 84 -7.93 15.59 -21.09
CA PHE A 84 -8.73 16.79 -21.38
C PHE A 84 -8.74 17.79 -20.23
N ARG A 85 -8.03 17.48 -19.13
CA ARG A 85 -8.03 18.27 -17.91
C ARG A 85 -7.27 19.58 -18.11
N LEU A 86 -7.80 20.68 -17.58
CA LEU A 86 -7.08 21.96 -17.51
C LEU A 86 -5.82 21.83 -16.64
N GLY A 87 -4.82 22.66 -16.93
CA GLY A 87 -3.56 22.71 -16.22
C GLY A 87 -2.42 21.96 -16.91
N GLN A 88 -2.66 21.43 -18.12
CA GLN A 88 -1.61 20.87 -18.98
C GLN A 88 -0.65 21.96 -19.48
N GLN A 89 -1.14 23.18 -19.68
CA GLN A 89 -0.31 24.36 -20.00
C GLN A 89 0.05 25.16 -18.73
N GLY A 90 -0.10 24.54 -17.55
CA GLY A 90 0.10 25.19 -16.27
C GLY A 90 -1.01 26.20 -15.94
N ILE A 91 -0.64 27.29 -15.26
CA ILE A 91 -1.60 28.23 -14.69
C ILE A 91 -2.35 29.07 -15.74
N ASP A 92 -1.81 29.20 -16.95
CA ASP A 92 -2.40 30.08 -17.97
C ASP A 92 -3.75 29.57 -18.49
N ASP A 93 -3.98 28.26 -18.44
CA ASP A 93 -5.28 27.63 -18.68
C ASP A 93 -6.37 28.21 -17.76
N PHE A 94 -6.02 28.48 -16.50
CA PHE A 94 -6.93 29.02 -15.49
C PHE A 94 -7.11 30.53 -15.62
N LYS A 95 -6.03 31.27 -15.88
CA LYS A 95 -6.10 32.74 -16.06
C LYS A 95 -7.05 33.15 -17.18
N ASN A 96 -7.13 32.34 -18.22
CA ASN A 96 -7.99 32.58 -19.39
C ASN A 96 -9.42 32.03 -19.22
N HIS A 97 -9.73 31.37 -18.11
CA HIS A 97 -11.05 30.79 -17.88
C HIS A 97 -12.07 31.85 -17.43
N ALA A 98 -13.28 31.82 -17.99
CA ALA A 98 -14.32 32.83 -17.74
C ALA A 98 -14.73 32.96 -16.26
N TRP A 99 -14.61 31.89 -15.49
CA TRP A 99 -14.85 31.89 -14.03
C TRP A 99 -13.98 32.91 -13.28
N PHE A 100 -12.75 33.14 -13.74
CA PHE A 100 -11.82 34.08 -13.12
C PHE A 100 -11.82 35.45 -13.82
N SER A 101 -12.85 35.76 -14.62
CA SER A 101 -12.95 37.05 -15.32
C SER A 101 -13.03 38.19 -14.31
N GLY A 102 -12.18 39.21 -14.48
CA GLY A 102 -12.06 40.34 -13.57
C GLY A 102 -11.10 40.13 -12.39
N LEU A 103 -10.53 38.94 -12.21
CA LEU A 103 -9.51 38.69 -11.19
C LEU A 103 -8.13 39.14 -11.69
N ASP A 104 -7.48 40.02 -10.92
CA ASP A 104 -6.08 40.37 -11.15
C ASP A 104 -5.16 39.40 -10.42
N TRP A 105 -4.62 38.45 -11.19
CA TRP A 105 -3.70 37.42 -10.70
C TRP A 105 -2.37 37.97 -10.17
N THR A 106 -1.98 39.19 -10.56
CA THR A 106 -0.69 39.77 -10.13
C THR A 106 -0.79 40.40 -8.74
N THR A 107 -1.94 40.98 -8.41
CA THR A 107 -2.16 41.70 -7.14
C THR A 107 -3.00 40.90 -6.13
N ILE A 108 -3.42 39.68 -6.46
CA ILE A 108 -4.30 38.85 -5.63
C ILE A 108 -3.83 38.71 -4.17
N ARG A 109 -2.52 38.61 -3.93
CA ARG A 109 -1.94 38.48 -2.58
C ARG A 109 -2.02 39.76 -1.75
N ASP A 110 -2.04 40.91 -2.41
CA ASP A 110 -2.10 42.23 -1.76
C ASP A 110 -3.55 42.74 -1.63
N SER A 111 -4.50 42.07 -2.29
CA SER A 111 -5.92 42.39 -2.23
C SER A 111 -6.53 42.07 -0.85
N THR A 112 -7.64 42.73 -0.52
CA THR A 112 -8.34 42.45 0.75
C THR A 112 -9.05 41.10 0.66
N ALA A 113 -8.66 40.14 1.50
CA ALA A 113 -9.28 38.84 1.58
C ALA A 113 -10.76 38.93 2.01
N PRO A 114 -11.66 38.11 1.46
CA PRO A 114 -13.09 38.14 1.80
C PRO A 114 -13.40 37.69 3.23
N TYR A 115 -12.52 36.88 3.82
CA TYR A 115 -12.59 36.46 5.21
C TYR A 115 -11.28 36.79 5.91
N LYS A 116 -11.39 37.35 7.12
CA LYS A 116 -10.26 37.62 8.01
C LYS A 116 -10.51 36.84 9.29
N PRO A 117 -9.67 35.84 9.63
CA PRO A 117 -9.87 35.04 10.83
C PRO A 117 -9.72 35.90 12.09
N GLU A 118 -10.54 35.60 13.09
CA GLU A 118 -10.38 36.15 14.43
C GLU A 118 -9.30 35.36 15.15
N VAL A 119 -8.30 36.07 15.67
CA VAL A 119 -7.15 35.48 16.35
C VAL A 119 -6.89 36.28 17.62
N SER A 120 -6.97 35.63 18.76
CA SER A 120 -6.83 36.26 20.08
C SER A 120 -5.37 36.49 20.49
N SER A 121 -4.45 35.61 20.03
CA SER A 121 -3.03 35.67 20.35
C SER A 121 -2.17 34.92 19.32
N PRO A 122 -0.84 35.13 19.28
CA PRO A 122 0.05 34.40 18.37
C PRO A 122 0.08 32.87 18.55
N THR A 123 -0.44 32.35 19.66
CA THR A 123 -0.50 30.92 19.98
C THR A 123 -1.93 30.38 19.99
N ASP A 124 -2.88 31.15 19.46
CA ASP A 124 -4.29 30.75 19.40
C ASP A 124 -4.49 29.59 18.41
N THR A 125 -5.02 28.47 18.89
CA THR A 125 -5.32 27.28 18.10
C THR A 125 -6.81 27.11 17.80
N SER A 126 -7.66 28.08 18.14
CA SER A 126 -9.13 27.97 18.02
C SER A 126 -9.66 27.83 16.59
N ASN A 127 -8.86 28.21 15.59
CA ASN A 127 -9.20 28.05 14.17
C ASN A 127 -8.80 26.67 13.61
N PHE A 128 -8.35 25.74 14.45
CA PHE A 128 -7.96 24.38 14.08
C PHE A 128 -8.77 23.37 14.89
N ASP A 129 -9.17 22.27 14.25
CA ASP A 129 -9.72 21.11 14.93
C ASP A 129 -8.57 20.27 15.47
N VAL A 130 -8.44 20.16 16.80
CA VAL A 130 -7.31 19.50 17.46
C VAL A 130 -7.82 18.22 18.12
N ASP A 131 -7.50 17.08 17.52
CA ASP A 131 -7.76 15.75 18.09
C ASP A 131 -6.61 15.34 19.03
N ASP A 132 -6.89 15.26 20.33
CA ASP A 132 -5.92 14.89 21.37
C ASP A 132 -5.54 13.38 21.38
N THR A 133 -6.06 12.57 20.46
CA THR A 133 -6.10 11.09 20.60
C THR A 133 -4.96 10.30 19.95
N ASP A 134 -4.04 10.93 19.21
CA ASP A 134 -3.10 10.19 18.34
C ASP A 134 -1.60 10.32 18.66
N ILE A 135 -1.23 10.75 19.87
CA ILE A 135 0.17 10.69 20.32
C ILE A 135 0.48 9.25 20.76
N ARG A 136 0.79 8.38 19.79
CA ARG A 136 1.44 7.09 20.06
C ARG A 136 2.94 7.31 20.10
N ASP A 137 3.55 7.10 21.26
CA ASP A 137 5.01 7.11 21.39
C ASP A 137 5.61 6.01 20.52
N ALA A 138 6.25 6.42 19.42
CA ALA A 138 6.97 5.51 18.55
C ALA A 138 8.29 5.09 19.23
N VAL A 139 8.52 3.79 19.38
CA VAL A 139 9.76 3.26 19.94
C VAL A 139 10.84 3.23 18.85
N PRO A 140 12.05 3.78 19.10
CA PRO A 140 13.15 3.70 18.13
C PRO A 140 13.50 2.25 17.78
N PRO A 141 13.86 1.96 16.51
CA PRO A 141 14.33 0.65 16.12
C PRO A 141 15.63 0.27 16.84
N THR A 142 15.79 -1.02 17.15
CA THR A 142 16.95 -1.54 17.90
C THR A 142 18.26 -1.35 17.12
N ALA A 143 19.27 -0.78 17.78
CA ALA A 143 20.60 -0.56 17.22
C ALA A 143 21.50 -1.81 17.37
N ASN A 144 22.11 -2.27 16.27
CA ASN A 144 23.18 -3.28 16.28
C ASN A 144 24.57 -2.61 16.38
N ALA A 145 25.53 -3.27 17.02
CA ALA A 145 26.84 -2.70 17.33
C ALA A 145 27.85 -2.85 16.17
N ALA A 146 27.97 -1.79 15.34
CA ALA A 146 29.21 -1.29 14.71
C ALA A 146 28.92 0.05 13.98
N PHE A 147 27.86 0.07 13.17
CA PHE A 147 27.30 1.26 12.52
C PHE A 147 25.81 1.02 12.21
N THR A 148 24.92 1.87 12.71
CA THR A 148 23.47 1.62 12.64
C THR A 148 22.81 2.26 11.42
N ALA A 149 23.44 3.25 10.79
CA ALA A 149 22.92 4.02 9.65
C ALA A 149 21.53 4.68 9.86
N LEU A 150 20.93 4.60 11.05
CA LEU A 150 19.54 5.00 11.31
C LEU A 150 19.28 6.48 11.04
N HIS A 151 20.31 7.32 11.15
CA HIS A 151 20.20 8.76 10.91
C HIS A 151 20.55 9.20 9.49
N LEU A 152 21.06 8.30 8.63
CA LEU A 152 21.39 8.64 7.25
C LEU A 152 20.20 9.21 6.45
N PRO A 153 18.96 8.73 6.61
CA PRO A 153 17.81 9.32 5.93
C PRO A 153 17.54 10.79 6.26
N PHE A 154 18.10 11.32 7.36
CA PHE A 154 17.90 12.71 7.79
C PHE A 154 19.10 13.61 7.49
N VAL A 155 20.16 13.09 6.86
CA VAL A 155 21.29 13.91 6.43
C VAL A 155 20.82 14.90 5.36
N GLY A 156 21.13 16.19 5.56
CA GLY A 156 20.63 17.27 4.71
C GLY A 156 19.24 17.79 5.09
N PHE A 157 18.58 17.20 6.10
CA PHE A 157 17.28 17.70 6.57
C PHE A 157 17.38 19.04 7.30
N THR A 158 18.53 19.31 7.94
CA THR A 158 18.71 20.54 8.73
C THR A 158 18.74 21.76 7.82
N PHE A 159 17.77 22.66 8.03
CA PHE A 159 17.70 23.93 7.32
C PHE A 159 17.71 25.09 8.33
N THR A 160 18.44 26.17 8.01
CA THR A 160 18.47 27.40 8.81
C THR A 160 18.37 28.62 7.89
N GLN A 161 17.20 29.26 7.90
CA GLN A 161 16.92 30.43 7.08
C GLN A 161 17.89 31.58 7.39
N GLY A 162 18.37 32.27 6.34
CA GLY A 162 19.21 33.45 6.48
C GLY A 162 20.70 33.16 6.70
N THR A 163 21.13 31.90 6.62
CA THR A 163 22.54 31.51 6.73
C THR A 163 23.14 31.24 5.36
N SER A 164 24.40 31.67 5.15
CA SER A 164 25.13 31.44 3.90
C SER A 164 25.51 29.96 3.65
N VAL A 165 25.47 29.14 4.70
CA VAL A 165 25.75 27.70 4.66
C VAL A 165 24.50 26.84 4.48
N SER A 166 23.31 27.45 4.48
CA SER A 166 22.07 26.73 4.11
C SER A 166 22.04 26.45 2.62
N ASP A 167 21.14 25.57 2.19
CA ASP A 167 20.93 25.24 0.78
C ASP A 167 20.53 26.45 -0.10
N LEU A 168 19.97 27.50 0.53
CA LEU A 168 19.65 28.78 -0.13
C LEU A 168 20.77 29.82 0.00
N GLY A 169 21.76 29.53 0.84
CA GLY A 169 22.93 30.35 1.04
C GLY A 169 23.92 30.21 -0.10
N SER A 170 24.71 31.26 -0.32
CA SER A 170 25.87 31.19 -1.19
C SER A 170 27.11 31.42 -0.35
N VAL A 171 28.01 30.43 -0.31
CA VAL A 171 29.35 30.63 0.22
C VAL A 171 30.22 31.11 -0.93
N GLU A 172 30.62 32.37 -0.91
CA GLU A 172 31.65 32.86 -1.82
C GLU A 172 32.97 32.14 -1.50
N VAL A 173 33.30 31.12 -2.29
CA VAL A 173 34.60 30.46 -2.22
C VAL A 173 35.62 31.38 -2.91
N PRO A 174 36.70 31.83 -2.23
CA PRO A 174 37.75 32.59 -2.89
C PRO A 174 38.37 31.73 -4.00
N THR A 175 38.18 32.12 -5.26
CA THR A 175 38.76 31.43 -6.40
C THR A 175 40.27 31.67 -6.49
N THR A 176 41.06 30.94 -5.70
CA THR A 176 42.45 30.66 -6.07
C THR A 176 42.44 29.47 -7.01
N LYS A 177 42.71 29.73 -8.29
CA LYS A 177 42.86 28.72 -9.35
C LYS A 177 43.85 27.62 -8.92
N VAL A 178 43.35 26.43 -8.59
CA VAL A 178 44.15 25.22 -8.53
C VAL A 178 43.76 24.37 -9.75
N GLY A 179 44.74 24.13 -10.63
CA GLY A 179 44.58 23.31 -11.83
C GLY A 179 44.37 21.82 -11.53
N PRO A 180 44.07 21.00 -12.54
CA PRO A 180 43.64 19.61 -12.36
C PRO A 180 44.77 18.74 -11.79
N ILE A 181 44.46 18.00 -10.73
CA ILE A 181 45.34 17.06 -10.04
C ILE A 181 45.51 15.80 -10.90
N ALA A 182 46.73 15.53 -11.37
CA ALA A 182 47.12 14.25 -11.98
C ALA A 182 47.48 13.21 -10.88
N PRO A 183 47.34 11.89 -11.12
CA PRO A 183 47.48 10.87 -10.09
C PRO A 183 48.93 10.75 -9.60
N SER A 184 49.11 10.92 -8.29
CA SER A 184 50.35 11.03 -7.53
C SER A 184 51.32 9.83 -7.59
N ASN A 185 50.96 8.72 -8.21
CA ASN A 185 51.73 7.46 -8.10
C ASN A 185 52.97 7.41 -9.02
N TYR A 186 52.93 8.01 -10.21
CA TYR A 186 54.05 7.91 -11.17
C TYR A 186 55.27 8.76 -10.78
N VAL A 187 55.05 9.89 -10.09
CA VAL A 187 56.13 10.81 -9.67
C VAL A 187 56.95 10.22 -8.51
N LEU A 188 56.30 9.42 -7.64
CA LEU A 188 56.96 8.74 -6.53
C LEU A 188 57.81 7.56 -7.01
N ASP A 189 57.34 6.80 -8.00
CA ASP A 189 58.10 5.69 -8.60
C ASP A 189 59.35 6.18 -9.34
N GLU A 190 59.27 7.29 -10.07
CA GLU A 190 60.43 7.91 -10.72
C GLU A 190 61.48 8.36 -9.69
N ARG A 191 61.02 8.89 -8.54
CA ARG A 191 61.89 9.35 -7.46
C ARG A 191 62.53 8.20 -6.69
N MET A 192 61.79 7.12 -6.44
CA MET A 192 62.34 5.90 -5.81
C MET A 192 63.44 5.28 -6.68
N ARG A 193 63.19 5.16 -7.98
CA ARG A 193 64.17 4.59 -8.92
C ARG A 193 65.46 5.41 -8.99
N GLY A 194 65.35 6.75 -9.00
CA GLY A 194 66.51 7.64 -8.96
C GLY A 194 67.31 7.54 -7.66
N LEU A 195 66.63 7.33 -6.53
CA LEU A 195 67.28 7.10 -5.22
C LEU A 195 67.95 5.72 -5.14
N GLU A 196 67.36 4.69 -5.77
CA GLU A 196 67.95 3.35 -5.86
C GLU A 196 69.25 3.36 -6.69
N GLU A 197 69.24 4.02 -7.86
CA GLU A 197 70.43 4.18 -8.72
C GLU A 197 71.55 4.96 -8.00
N GLU A 198 71.20 5.97 -7.22
CA GLU A 198 72.16 6.74 -6.41
C GLU A 198 72.74 5.90 -5.26
N ASN A 199 71.93 5.07 -4.60
CA ASN A 199 72.39 4.15 -3.57
C ASN A 199 73.34 3.08 -4.13
N GLU A 200 73.04 2.55 -5.31
CA GLU A 200 73.88 1.55 -5.98
C GLU A 200 75.25 2.14 -6.38
N ARG A 201 75.26 3.39 -6.84
CA ARG A 201 76.48 4.15 -7.15
C ARG A 201 77.32 4.41 -5.90
N LEU A 202 76.70 4.82 -4.79
CA LEU A 202 77.40 5.04 -3.53
C LEU A 202 77.96 3.74 -2.94
N THR A 203 77.23 2.63 -3.09
CA THR A 203 77.69 1.30 -2.64
C THR A 203 78.94 0.86 -3.41
N LYS A 204 78.97 1.02 -4.74
CA LYS A 204 80.17 0.76 -5.55
C LYS A 204 81.37 1.62 -5.15
N ASN A 205 81.14 2.89 -4.85
CA ASN A 205 82.22 3.78 -4.40
C ASN A 205 82.78 3.36 -3.03
N LEU A 206 81.92 2.88 -2.12
CA LEU A 206 82.35 2.31 -0.84
C LEU A 206 83.19 1.05 -1.03
N GLU A 207 82.77 0.12 -1.90
CA GLU A 207 83.55 -1.09 -2.21
C GLU A 207 84.91 -0.75 -2.84
N GLU A 208 84.96 0.26 -3.72
CA GLU A 208 86.22 0.78 -4.28
C GLU A 208 87.13 1.41 -3.22
N LEU A 209 86.56 2.13 -2.24
CA LEU A 209 87.32 2.71 -1.14
C LEU A 209 87.81 1.64 -0.17
N GLU A 210 86.99 0.64 0.15
CA GLU A 210 87.37 -0.49 0.99
C GLU A 210 88.48 -1.34 0.35
N THR A 211 88.43 -1.56 -0.96
CA THR A 211 89.52 -2.26 -1.67
C THR A 211 90.81 -1.44 -1.69
N LYS A 212 90.73 -0.11 -1.85
CA LYS A 212 91.89 0.80 -1.71
C LYS A 212 92.44 0.80 -0.27
N LEU A 213 91.57 0.73 0.74
CA LEU A 213 91.96 0.69 2.15
C LEU A 213 92.64 -0.65 2.50
N ARG A 214 92.09 -1.77 2.03
CA ARG A 214 92.72 -3.09 2.18
C ARG A 214 94.07 -3.19 1.46
N ALA A 215 94.21 -2.58 0.29
CA ALA A 215 95.49 -2.50 -0.41
C ALA A 215 96.55 -1.72 0.39
N LEU A 216 96.14 -0.64 1.05
CA LEU A 216 97.00 0.13 1.97
C LEU A 216 97.35 -0.65 3.25
N GLU A 217 96.40 -1.40 3.81
CA GLU A 217 96.63 -2.27 4.97
C GLU A 217 97.60 -3.43 4.64
N THR A 218 97.55 -3.98 3.42
CA THR A 218 98.53 -4.98 2.96
C THR A 218 99.93 -4.41 2.73
N LEU A 219 100.07 -3.12 2.44
CA LEU A 219 101.37 -2.43 2.36
C LEU A 219 101.96 -2.09 3.74
N GLN A 220 101.16 -2.22 4.81
CA GLN A 220 101.58 -1.94 6.19
C GLN A 220 102.08 -3.18 6.94
N ALA A 221 102.14 -4.34 6.28
CA ALA A 221 102.78 -5.54 6.80
C ALA A 221 104.30 -5.54 6.51
N VAL A 222 105.05 -4.63 7.15
CA VAL A 222 106.52 -4.70 7.22
C VAL A 222 106.98 -4.52 8.67
N ASP A 223 107.44 -5.64 9.22
CA ASP A 223 108.49 -5.86 10.25
C ASP A 223 108.47 -5.02 11.56
N PRO A 224 108.22 -5.63 12.74
CA PRO A 224 108.20 -4.97 14.05
C PRO A 224 109.56 -4.52 14.62
N ASN A 225 110.67 -4.57 13.89
CA ASN A 225 111.98 -4.14 14.41
C ASN A 225 112.73 -3.25 13.41
N LYS A 226 112.45 -1.95 13.44
CA LYS A 226 113.33 -0.94 12.83
C LYS A 226 113.32 0.35 13.64
N GLU A 227 114.53 0.84 13.88
CA GLU A 227 114.87 1.92 14.81
C GLU A 227 114.03 3.19 14.64
N ILE A 228 113.73 3.80 15.80
CA ILE A 228 113.06 5.10 15.93
C ILE A 228 113.99 6.17 15.35
N ILE A 229 113.64 6.68 14.16
CA ILE A 229 114.22 7.90 13.58
C ILE A 229 113.45 9.10 14.17
N PRO A 230 114.11 10.22 14.53
CA PRO A 230 113.42 11.40 15.04
C PRO A 230 112.50 11.95 13.94
N VAL A 231 111.20 11.91 14.20
CA VAL A 231 110.16 12.42 13.29
C VAL A 231 110.30 13.94 13.21
N ASP A 232 110.42 14.48 12.00
CA ASP A 232 110.40 15.93 11.80
C ASP A 232 109.02 16.51 12.18
N ALA A 233 108.97 17.79 12.54
CA ALA A 233 107.74 18.41 13.02
C ALA A 233 106.59 18.39 11.99
N GLU A 234 106.92 18.27 10.69
CA GLU A 234 105.98 18.33 9.58
C GLU A 234 105.25 16.98 9.38
N THR A 235 105.96 15.85 9.49
CA THR A 235 105.35 14.51 9.47
C THR A 235 104.50 14.25 10.72
N ALA A 236 104.94 14.71 11.89
CA ALA A 236 104.13 14.60 13.12
C ALA A 236 102.80 15.38 13.03
N GLN A 237 102.81 16.54 12.36
CA GLN A 237 101.61 17.34 12.14
C GLN A 237 100.64 16.69 11.15
N LYS A 238 101.17 16.10 10.07
CA LYS A 238 100.39 15.32 9.10
C LYS A 238 99.73 14.09 9.71
N ILE A 239 100.42 13.39 10.63
CA ILE A 239 99.86 12.26 11.38
C ILE A 239 98.67 12.72 12.24
N LYS A 240 98.80 13.82 12.99
CA LYS A 240 97.70 14.39 13.78
C LYS A 240 96.48 14.78 12.93
N GLU A 241 96.72 15.29 11.73
CA GLU A 241 95.66 15.71 10.81
C GLU A 241 94.93 14.49 10.21
N LEU A 242 95.66 13.45 9.82
CA LEU A 242 95.09 12.16 9.41
C LEU A 242 94.31 11.49 10.55
N GLU A 243 94.80 11.53 11.79
CA GLU A 243 94.08 11.02 12.97
C GLU A 243 92.78 11.80 13.25
N LYS A 244 92.72 13.09 12.91
CA LYS A 244 91.50 13.90 13.01
C LYS A 244 90.50 13.51 11.93
N ILE A 245 90.96 13.31 10.69
CA ILE A 245 90.12 12.85 9.57
C ILE A 245 89.56 11.46 9.85
N ILE A 246 90.37 10.52 10.33
CA ILE A 246 89.93 9.16 10.71
C ILE A 246 88.84 9.21 11.80
N ARG A 247 88.96 10.13 12.76
CA ARG A 247 87.92 10.31 13.80
C ARG A 247 86.61 10.82 13.21
N LEU A 248 86.65 11.78 12.29
CA LEU A 248 85.46 12.29 11.60
C LEU A 248 84.79 11.19 10.76
N ILE A 249 85.57 10.45 9.98
CA ILE A 249 85.05 9.33 9.16
C ILE A 249 84.43 8.24 10.05
N LYS A 250 85.03 7.94 11.21
CA LYS A 250 84.43 6.99 12.17
C LYS A 250 83.09 7.48 12.70
N GLN A 251 82.98 8.76 13.03
CA GLN A 251 81.74 9.36 13.49
C GLN A 251 80.66 9.33 12.38
N GLU A 252 80.99 9.73 11.15
CA GLU A 252 80.07 9.67 10.01
C GLU A 252 79.61 8.24 9.72
N LYS A 253 80.51 7.25 9.85
CA LYS A 253 80.17 5.83 9.71
C LYS A 253 79.23 5.35 10.81
N ASP A 254 79.44 5.76 12.06
CA ASP A 254 78.56 5.40 13.17
C ASP A 254 77.17 6.09 13.05
N GLU A 255 77.12 7.34 12.56
CA GLU A 255 75.88 8.05 12.23
C GLU A 255 75.12 7.36 11.08
N ALA A 256 75.81 7.00 9.99
CA ALA A 256 75.19 6.28 8.87
C ALA A 256 74.67 4.89 9.26
N VAL A 257 75.35 4.17 10.16
CA VAL A 257 74.88 2.89 10.68
C VAL A 257 73.61 3.07 11.52
N LYS A 258 73.54 4.13 12.31
CA LYS A 258 72.34 4.47 13.08
C LYS A 258 71.17 4.81 12.16
N ASP A 259 71.37 5.68 11.17
CA ASP A 259 70.34 6.06 10.21
C ASP A 259 69.82 4.85 9.42
N LYS A 260 70.71 3.93 9.03
CA LYS A 260 70.32 2.66 8.40
C LYS A 260 69.43 1.82 9.31
N SER A 261 69.74 1.74 10.61
CA SER A 261 68.92 1.02 11.59
C SER A 261 67.53 1.64 11.73
N ASP A 262 67.47 2.97 11.86
CA ASP A 262 66.21 3.71 12.04
C ASP A 262 65.30 3.59 10.80
N VAL A 263 65.87 3.62 9.60
CA VAL A 263 65.12 3.39 8.35
C VAL A 263 64.63 1.94 8.25
N HIS A 264 65.45 0.97 8.66
CA HIS A 264 65.05 -0.45 8.66
C HIS A 264 63.88 -0.73 9.62
N GLU A 265 63.88 -0.11 10.81
CA GLU A 265 62.75 -0.22 11.74
C GLU A 265 61.48 0.44 11.21
N LYS A 266 61.59 1.62 10.57
CA LYS A 266 60.45 2.29 9.92
C LYS A 266 59.86 1.45 8.80
N LEU A 267 60.69 0.84 7.95
CA LEU A 267 60.23 -0.03 6.87
C LEU A 267 59.46 -1.24 7.42
N LYS A 268 59.97 -1.85 8.49
CA LYS A 268 59.32 -2.99 9.15
C LYS A 268 57.96 -2.61 9.76
N LEU A 269 57.83 -1.39 10.27
CA LEU A 269 56.56 -0.87 10.77
C LEU A 269 55.55 -0.69 9.62
N GLN A 270 55.99 -0.09 8.50
CA GLN A 270 55.15 0.09 7.31
C GLN A 270 54.72 -1.24 6.69
N GLU A 271 55.58 -2.26 6.65
CA GLU A 271 55.20 -3.61 6.21
C GLU A 271 54.10 -4.21 7.08
N LYS A 272 54.17 -4.01 8.41
CA LYS A 272 53.14 -4.48 9.33
C LYS A 272 51.82 -3.75 9.10
N GLU A 273 51.84 -2.42 9.01
CA GLU A 273 50.65 -1.60 8.75
C GLU A 273 49.98 -1.98 7.42
N LEU A 274 50.78 -2.21 6.36
CA LEU A 274 50.27 -2.63 5.07
C LEU A 274 49.60 -4.01 5.13
N LYS A 275 50.19 -4.95 5.87
CA LYS A 275 49.62 -6.30 6.05
C LYS A 275 48.31 -6.26 6.83
N ASP A 276 48.22 -5.42 7.86
CA ASP A 276 47.01 -5.22 8.65
C ASP A 276 45.91 -4.57 7.79
N ALA A 277 46.25 -3.56 6.98
CA ALA A 277 45.32 -2.93 6.04
C ALA A 277 44.81 -3.91 4.96
N LEU A 278 45.67 -4.79 4.43
CA LEU A 278 45.26 -5.83 3.49
C LEU A 278 44.33 -6.86 4.14
N SER A 279 44.59 -7.23 5.40
CA SER A 279 43.73 -8.13 6.18
C SER A 279 42.34 -7.52 6.38
N GLN A 280 42.28 -6.26 6.81
CA GLN A 280 41.02 -5.53 6.98
C GLN A 280 40.24 -5.40 5.67
N ARG A 281 40.92 -5.08 4.56
CA ARG A 281 40.28 -5.02 3.24
C ARG A 281 39.67 -6.36 2.84
N LYS A 282 40.34 -7.48 3.15
CA LYS A 282 39.83 -8.82 2.85
C LYS A 282 38.58 -9.15 3.67
N LEU A 283 38.57 -8.80 4.96
CA LEU A 283 37.41 -8.97 5.83
C LEU A 283 36.21 -8.13 5.37
N ALA A 284 36.44 -6.85 5.06
CA ALA A 284 35.40 -5.97 4.54
C ALA A 284 34.83 -6.50 3.21
N MET A 285 35.67 -7.10 2.37
CA MET A 285 35.24 -7.68 1.10
C MET A 285 34.39 -8.94 1.29
N THR A 286 34.68 -9.77 2.29
CA THR A 286 33.84 -10.92 2.65
C THR A 286 32.49 -10.51 3.24
N GLU A 287 32.48 -9.51 4.13
CA GLU A 287 31.25 -8.95 4.69
C GLU A 287 30.38 -8.32 3.59
N TYR A 288 31.00 -7.62 2.64
CA TYR A 288 30.30 -7.04 1.50
C TYR A 288 29.65 -8.11 0.62
N THR A 289 30.33 -9.24 0.37
CA THR A 289 29.75 -10.35 -0.38
C THR A 289 28.57 -10.99 0.34
N GLU A 290 28.66 -11.20 1.65
CA GLU A 290 27.55 -11.77 2.45
C GLU A 290 26.32 -10.85 2.45
N VAL A 291 26.52 -9.54 2.61
CA VAL A 291 25.42 -8.56 2.54
C VAL A 291 24.80 -8.54 1.15
N THR A 292 25.62 -8.64 0.09
CA THR A 292 25.14 -8.67 -1.30
C THR A 292 24.30 -9.92 -1.57
N ASP A 293 24.74 -11.09 -1.10
CA ASP A 293 24.00 -12.34 -1.23
C ASP A 293 22.68 -12.29 -0.46
N ARG A 294 22.70 -11.76 0.77
CA ARG A 294 21.48 -11.60 1.58
C ARG A 294 20.48 -10.63 0.94
N LEU A 295 20.97 -9.56 0.33
CA LEU A 295 20.13 -8.62 -0.42
C LEU A 295 19.50 -9.29 -1.65
N SER A 296 20.24 -10.17 -2.33
CA SER A 296 19.73 -10.97 -3.45
C SER A 296 18.61 -11.91 -3.00
N GLU A 297 18.80 -12.65 -1.91
CA GLU A 297 17.77 -13.52 -1.32
C GLU A 297 16.51 -12.75 -0.94
N LEU A 298 16.65 -11.61 -0.25
CA LEU A 298 15.51 -10.77 0.14
C LEU A 298 14.76 -10.21 -1.08
N ARG A 299 15.48 -9.85 -2.16
CA ARG A 299 14.85 -9.43 -3.42
C ARG A 299 14.03 -10.56 -4.04
N GLN A 300 14.55 -11.79 -4.05
CA GLN A 300 13.82 -12.97 -4.55
C GLN A 300 12.59 -13.27 -3.68
N GLN A 301 12.72 -13.20 -2.35
CA GLN A 301 11.62 -13.40 -1.42
C GLN A 301 10.52 -12.35 -1.59
N LYS A 302 10.90 -11.07 -1.72
CA LYS A 302 9.96 -9.97 -2.04
C LYS A 302 9.22 -10.24 -3.35
N GLN A 303 9.92 -10.69 -4.40
CA GLN A 303 9.30 -10.97 -5.69
C GLN A 303 8.31 -12.15 -5.60
N LYS A 304 8.63 -13.19 -4.82
CA LYS A 304 7.73 -14.34 -4.58
C LYS A 304 6.48 -13.92 -3.81
N LEU A 305 6.62 -13.18 -2.71
CA LEU A 305 5.48 -12.68 -1.93
C LEU A 305 4.60 -11.74 -2.77
N SER A 306 5.21 -10.86 -3.57
CA SER A 306 4.46 -9.99 -4.47
C SER A 306 3.66 -10.75 -5.53
N ARG A 307 4.13 -11.92 -5.99
CA ARG A 307 3.34 -12.80 -6.87
C ARG A 307 2.17 -13.42 -6.11
N GLN A 308 2.41 -13.95 -4.90
CA GLN A 308 1.36 -14.54 -4.08
C GLN A 308 0.25 -13.54 -3.73
N VAL A 309 0.59 -12.28 -3.47
CA VAL A 309 -0.41 -11.22 -3.23
C VAL A 309 -1.27 -11.01 -4.47
N ARG A 310 -0.69 -10.92 -5.66
CA ARG A 310 -1.46 -10.79 -6.91
C ARG A 310 -2.38 -11.99 -7.16
N ASP A 311 -1.87 -13.21 -6.97
CA ASP A 311 -2.67 -14.42 -7.14
C ASP A 311 -3.87 -14.42 -6.17
N LYS A 312 -3.69 -13.93 -4.94
CA LYS A 312 -4.75 -13.78 -3.95
C LYS A 312 -5.73 -12.64 -4.24
N GLU A 313 -5.25 -11.55 -4.82
CA GLU A 313 -6.10 -10.45 -5.30
C GLU A 313 -7.00 -10.93 -6.45
N GLU A 314 -6.48 -11.71 -7.40
CA GLU A 314 -7.26 -12.32 -8.48
C GLU A 314 -8.31 -13.32 -7.94
N GLU A 315 -7.94 -14.18 -6.98
CA GLU A 315 -8.89 -15.08 -6.31
C GLU A 315 -10.02 -14.31 -5.61
N LEU A 316 -9.71 -13.19 -4.96
CA LEU A 316 -10.69 -12.34 -4.29
C LEU A 316 -11.62 -11.66 -5.30
N GLU A 317 -11.10 -11.17 -6.42
CA GLU A 317 -11.91 -10.55 -7.46
C GLU A 317 -12.93 -11.54 -8.05
N VAL A 318 -12.50 -12.78 -8.32
CA VAL A 318 -13.39 -13.86 -8.78
C VAL A 318 -14.47 -14.17 -7.74
N ALA A 319 -14.12 -14.19 -6.45
CA ALA A 319 -15.08 -14.40 -5.38
C ALA A 319 -16.09 -13.24 -5.28
N MET A 320 -15.64 -12.00 -5.44
CA MET A 320 -16.50 -10.81 -5.45
C MET A 320 -17.50 -10.83 -6.62
N GLN A 321 -17.06 -11.15 -7.83
CA GLN A 321 -17.94 -11.30 -9.00
C GLN A 321 -19.02 -12.37 -8.76
N LYS A 322 -18.66 -13.46 -8.06
CA LYS A 322 -19.61 -14.51 -7.68
C LYS A 322 -20.63 -14.03 -6.64
N VAL A 323 -20.20 -13.24 -5.65
CA VAL A 323 -21.09 -12.63 -4.66
C VAL A 323 -22.09 -11.67 -5.33
N ASP A 324 -21.63 -10.86 -6.28
CA ASP A 324 -22.52 -9.92 -6.99
C ASP A 324 -23.53 -10.64 -7.88
N SER A 325 -23.12 -11.74 -8.52
CA SER A 325 -24.03 -12.62 -9.27
C SER A 325 -25.11 -13.21 -8.35
N LEU A 326 -24.73 -13.73 -7.19
CA LEU A 326 -25.69 -14.26 -6.20
C LEU A 326 -26.61 -13.17 -5.65
N ARG A 327 -26.10 -11.95 -5.41
CA ARG A 327 -26.93 -10.80 -5.00
C ARG A 327 -27.95 -10.44 -6.07
N HIS A 328 -27.59 -10.49 -7.35
CA HIS A 328 -28.53 -10.27 -8.45
C HIS A 328 -29.63 -11.34 -8.47
N ASP A 329 -29.26 -12.61 -8.32
CA ASP A 329 -30.22 -13.72 -8.29
C ASP A 329 -31.18 -13.62 -7.10
N ILE A 330 -30.70 -13.21 -5.92
CA ILE A 330 -31.54 -12.96 -4.74
C ILE A 330 -32.57 -11.86 -5.03
N ARG A 331 -32.17 -10.71 -5.59
CA ARG A 331 -33.11 -9.63 -5.93
C ARG A 331 -34.17 -10.09 -6.93
N LYS A 332 -33.78 -10.91 -7.92
CA LYS A 332 -34.70 -11.48 -8.91
C LYS A 332 -35.69 -12.44 -8.25
N ALA A 333 -35.23 -13.30 -7.35
CA ALA A 333 -36.07 -14.20 -6.59
C ALA A 333 -37.05 -13.45 -5.67
N GLU A 334 -36.60 -12.39 -5.02
CA GLU A 334 -37.46 -11.52 -4.18
C GLU A 334 -38.54 -10.82 -4.99
N LYS A 335 -38.22 -10.32 -6.19
CA LYS A 335 -39.21 -9.72 -7.09
C LYS A 335 -40.28 -10.75 -7.48
N LEU A 336 -39.85 -11.95 -7.88
CA LEU A 336 -40.79 -13.03 -8.24
C LEU A 336 -41.67 -13.43 -7.04
N ARG A 337 -41.10 -13.47 -5.83
CA ARG A 337 -41.84 -13.75 -4.59
C ARG A 337 -42.94 -12.72 -4.35
N ARG A 338 -42.63 -11.42 -4.44
CA ARG A 338 -43.64 -10.35 -4.28
C ARG A 338 -44.75 -10.41 -5.32
N GLU A 339 -44.42 -10.76 -6.57
CA GLU A 339 -45.41 -10.94 -7.63
C GLU A 339 -46.34 -12.13 -7.33
N LEU A 340 -45.81 -13.24 -6.81
CA LEU A 340 -46.62 -14.39 -6.38
C LEU A 340 -47.49 -14.07 -5.16
N GLU A 341 -46.95 -13.37 -4.16
CA GLU A 341 -47.69 -12.89 -2.99
C GLU A 341 -48.89 -12.03 -3.41
N ALA A 342 -48.69 -11.08 -4.33
CA ALA A 342 -49.75 -10.24 -4.86
C ALA A 342 -50.85 -11.04 -5.59
N ARG A 343 -50.48 -12.06 -6.38
CA ARG A 343 -51.45 -12.94 -7.06
C ARG A 343 -52.28 -13.76 -6.07
N VAL A 344 -51.65 -14.26 -5.00
CA VAL A 344 -52.36 -14.98 -3.94
C VAL A 344 -53.37 -14.07 -3.26
N GLU A 345 -53.00 -12.83 -2.97
CA GLU A 345 -53.91 -11.86 -2.34
C GLU A 345 -55.07 -11.45 -3.26
N GLU A 346 -54.82 -11.32 -4.57
CA GLU A 346 -55.88 -11.11 -5.56
C GLU A 346 -56.86 -12.29 -5.61
N ALA A 347 -56.36 -13.52 -5.64
CA ALA A 347 -57.19 -14.74 -5.63
C ALA A 347 -58.02 -14.88 -4.34
N ILE A 348 -57.46 -14.53 -3.19
CA ILE A 348 -58.18 -14.48 -1.90
C ILE A 348 -59.31 -13.44 -1.97
N ASN A 349 -59.03 -12.24 -2.51
CA ASN A 349 -60.02 -11.19 -2.64
C ASN A 349 -61.16 -11.58 -3.60
N GLU A 350 -60.84 -12.28 -4.70
CA GLU A 350 -61.83 -12.78 -5.66
C GLU A 350 -62.72 -13.86 -5.04
N THR A 351 -62.16 -14.82 -4.31
CA THR A 351 -62.94 -15.83 -3.59
C THR A 351 -63.84 -15.22 -2.51
N ILE A 352 -63.41 -14.16 -1.82
CA ILE A 352 -64.27 -13.41 -0.88
C ILE A 352 -65.43 -12.72 -1.62
N LYS A 353 -65.17 -12.11 -2.78
CA LYS A 353 -66.22 -11.47 -3.59
C LYS A 353 -67.24 -12.50 -4.09
N GLU A 354 -66.78 -13.64 -4.60
CA GLU A 354 -67.66 -14.73 -5.04
C GLU A 354 -68.53 -15.24 -3.88
N ARG A 355 -67.94 -15.45 -2.69
CA ARG A 355 -68.70 -15.89 -1.50
C ARG A 355 -69.82 -14.92 -1.16
N LYS A 356 -69.53 -13.60 -1.10
CA LYS A 356 -70.54 -12.57 -0.82
C LYS A 356 -71.64 -12.53 -1.87
N LEU A 357 -71.30 -12.77 -3.14
CA LEU A 357 -72.29 -12.82 -4.21
C LEU A 357 -73.21 -14.03 -4.06
N ARG A 358 -72.65 -15.21 -3.73
CA ARG A 358 -73.41 -16.44 -3.45
C ARG A 358 -74.35 -16.24 -2.27
N GLU A 359 -73.88 -15.70 -1.16
CA GLU A 359 -74.69 -15.39 0.03
C GLU A 359 -75.89 -14.48 -0.32
N ARG A 360 -75.68 -13.42 -1.10
CA ARG A 360 -76.77 -12.54 -1.57
C ARG A 360 -77.77 -13.25 -2.49
N SER A 361 -77.28 -14.11 -3.37
CA SER A 361 -78.14 -14.89 -4.28
C SER A 361 -79.00 -15.88 -3.50
N GLU A 362 -78.42 -16.56 -2.50
CA GLU A 362 -79.14 -17.48 -1.61
C GLU A 362 -80.21 -16.74 -0.78
N GLU A 363 -79.89 -15.56 -0.25
CA GLU A 363 -80.86 -14.70 0.45
C GLU A 363 -82.03 -14.29 -0.45
N TYR A 364 -81.76 -13.91 -1.70
CA TYR A 364 -82.80 -13.55 -2.67
C TYR A 364 -83.69 -14.74 -3.02
N CYS A 365 -83.11 -15.92 -3.30
CA CYS A 365 -83.86 -17.14 -3.53
C CYS A 365 -84.78 -17.48 -2.34
N ARG A 366 -84.25 -17.38 -1.12
CA ARG A 366 -85.04 -17.62 0.11
C ARG A 366 -86.23 -16.67 0.24
N GLN A 367 -86.05 -15.37 -0.08
CA GLN A 367 -87.15 -14.41 -0.07
C GLN A 367 -88.24 -14.76 -1.08
N MET A 368 -87.85 -15.14 -2.29
CA MET A 368 -88.79 -15.55 -3.34
C MET A 368 -89.55 -16.83 -2.97
N GLU A 369 -88.89 -17.81 -2.33
CA GLU A 369 -89.52 -19.01 -1.82
C GLU A 369 -90.54 -18.69 -0.71
N GLU A 370 -90.20 -17.81 0.22
CA GLU A 370 -91.13 -17.36 1.25
C GLU A 370 -92.35 -16.62 0.67
N GLU A 371 -92.15 -15.76 -0.33
CA GLU A 371 -93.26 -15.08 -1.02
C GLU A 371 -94.14 -16.06 -1.80
N ALA A 372 -93.54 -17.01 -2.51
CA ALA A 372 -94.27 -18.06 -3.21
C ALA A 372 -95.12 -18.90 -2.24
N GLU A 373 -94.57 -19.23 -1.06
CA GLU A 373 -95.29 -19.99 -0.04
C GLU A 373 -96.40 -19.14 0.62
N ARG A 374 -96.18 -17.84 0.87
CA ARG A 374 -97.23 -16.91 1.32
C ARG A 374 -98.37 -16.80 0.31
N MET A 375 -98.06 -16.78 -0.99
CA MET A 375 -99.05 -16.75 -2.07
C MET A 375 -99.81 -18.07 -2.16
N ARG A 376 -99.12 -19.21 -2.00
CA ARG A 376 -99.72 -20.55 -1.95
C ARG A 376 -100.67 -20.71 -0.77
N GLN A 377 -100.29 -20.22 0.42
CA GLN A 377 -101.14 -20.19 1.61
C GLN A 377 -102.36 -19.26 1.44
N ARG A 378 -102.20 -18.11 0.77
CA ARG A 378 -103.32 -17.21 0.40
C ARG A 378 -104.28 -17.85 -0.59
N SER A 379 -103.75 -18.59 -1.57
CA SER A 379 -104.55 -19.36 -2.54
C SER A 379 -105.32 -20.51 -1.88
N LEU A 380 -104.79 -21.14 -0.83
CA LEU A 380 -105.47 -22.20 -0.07
C LEU A 380 -106.55 -21.64 0.88
N ALA A 381 -106.53 -20.34 1.18
CA ALA A 381 -107.52 -19.65 2.03
C ALA A 381 -108.73 -19.10 1.25
N VAL A 382 -108.67 -19.04 -0.09
CA VAL A 382 -109.78 -18.56 -0.94
C VAL A 382 -110.37 -19.74 -1.71
N GLY A 383 -111.54 -20.20 -1.26
CA GLY A 383 -112.31 -21.24 -1.94
C GLY A 383 -113.00 -20.74 -3.21
N ALA A 384 -112.69 -21.43 -4.32
CA ALA A 384 -113.48 -21.69 -5.54
C ALA A 384 -113.94 -20.54 -6.45
N ASP A 385 -113.58 -20.64 -7.73
CA ASP A 385 -114.57 -20.83 -8.80
C ASP A 385 -113.96 -21.58 -10.00
N ALA A 386 -114.48 -22.78 -10.28
CA ALA A 386 -113.92 -23.77 -11.20
C ALA A 386 -114.87 -24.02 -12.39
N ALA A 387 -114.71 -23.25 -13.47
CA ALA A 387 -115.23 -23.64 -14.80
C ALA A 387 -114.47 -22.98 -15.96
N ALA A 388 -113.98 -21.74 -15.80
CA ALA A 388 -113.07 -21.10 -16.77
C ALA A 388 -111.60 -21.53 -16.60
N ALA A 389 -111.27 -22.13 -15.45
CA ALA A 389 -109.91 -22.52 -15.10
C ALA A 389 -109.36 -23.67 -15.96
N ASN A 390 -110.18 -24.60 -16.45
CA ASN A 390 -109.66 -25.90 -16.93
C ASN A 390 -108.78 -25.82 -18.21
N GLN A 391 -109.03 -24.86 -19.11
CA GLN A 391 -108.16 -24.64 -20.29
C GLN A 391 -106.91 -23.80 -19.98
N SER A 392 -107.02 -22.73 -19.19
CA SER A 392 -105.86 -21.97 -18.72
C SER A 392 -104.98 -22.77 -17.75
N HIS A 393 -105.55 -23.67 -16.96
CA HIS A 393 -104.82 -24.52 -16.01
C HIS A 393 -104.08 -25.64 -16.75
N SER A 394 -104.61 -26.17 -17.85
CA SER A 394 -103.90 -27.11 -18.72
C SER A 394 -102.69 -26.47 -19.41
N HIS A 395 -102.84 -25.26 -19.96
CA HIS A 395 -101.74 -24.54 -20.60
C HIS A 395 -100.71 -24.04 -19.58
N ALA A 396 -101.16 -23.56 -18.41
CA ALA A 396 -100.28 -23.20 -17.30
C ALA A 396 -99.56 -24.42 -16.72
N ALA A 397 -100.22 -25.59 -16.62
CA ALA A 397 -99.57 -26.82 -16.16
C ALA A 397 -98.49 -27.32 -17.14
N GLN A 398 -98.70 -27.20 -18.45
CA GLN A 398 -97.67 -27.49 -19.45
C GLN A 398 -96.52 -26.49 -19.40
N GLU A 399 -96.79 -25.18 -19.25
CA GLU A 399 -95.75 -24.15 -19.11
C GLU A 399 -94.93 -24.37 -17.82
N ILE A 400 -95.58 -24.68 -16.70
CA ILE A 400 -94.93 -25.02 -15.43
C ILE A 400 -94.07 -26.27 -15.59
N SER A 401 -94.54 -27.29 -16.31
CA SER A 401 -93.73 -28.50 -16.56
C SER A 401 -92.52 -28.21 -17.43
N ARG A 402 -92.62 -27.31 -18.42
CA ARG A 402 -91.49 -26.88 -19.25
C ARG A 402 -90.48 -26.09 -18.42
N LEU A 403 -90.95 -25.10 -17.65
CA LEU A 403 -90.11 -24.28 -16.79
C LEU A 403 -89.42 -25.13 -15.72
N LYS A 404 -90.08 -26.13 -15.15
CA LYS A 404 -89.45 -27.09 -14.22
C LYS A 404 -88.33 -27.89 -14.88
N GLY A 405 -88.55 -28.43 -16.08
CA GLY A 405 -87.49 -29.14 -16.80
C GLY A 405 -86.32 -28.23 -17.19
N GLU A 406 -86.59 -26.95 -17.46
CA GLU A 406 -85.56 -25.97 -17.76
C GLU A 406 -84.77 -25.54 -16.51
N VAL A 407 -85.43 -25.41 -15.36
CA VAL A 407 -84.79 -25.19 -14.06
C VAL A 407 -83.90 -26.38 -13.69
N GLU A 408 -84.40 -27.61 -13.76
CA GLU A 408 -83.60 -28.82 -13.48
C GLU A 408 -82.38 -28.91 -14.42
N ARG A 409 -82.54 -28.57 -15.70
CA ARG A 409 -81.43 -28.54 -16.66
C ARG A 409 -80.38 -27.47 -16.29
N LEU A 410 -80.83 -26.28 -15.89
CA LEU A 410 -79.94 -25.19 -15.47
C LEU A 410 -79.24 -25.50 -14.15
N GLU A 411 -79.92 -26.16 -13.20
CA GLU A 411 -79.34 -26.63 -11.93
C GLU A 411 -78.22 -27.64 -12.18
N VAL A 412 -78.44 -28.62 -13.07
CA VAL A 412 -77.40 -29.60 -13.45
C VAL A 412 -76.21 -28.89 -14.12
N GLN A 413 -76.46 -27.98 -15.06
CA GLN A 413 -75.38 -27.22 -15.73
C GLN A 413 -74.59 -26.35 -14.74
N TYR A 414 -75.25 -25.71 -13.78
CA TYR A 414 -74.59 -24.91 -12.75
C TYR A 414 -73.78 -25.78 -11.79
N SER A 415 -74.32 -26.92 -11.38
CA SER A 415 -73.62 -27.91 -10.54
C SER A 415 -72.37 -28.48 -11.23
N GLU A 416 -72.47 -28.83 -12.52
CA GLU A 416 -71.33 -29.28 -13.32
C GLU A 416 -70.27 -28.19 -13.47
N SER A 417 -70.69 -26.94 -13.71
CA SER A 417 -69.79 -25.79 -13.82
C SER A 417 -69.02 -25.52 -12.51
N ILE A 418 -69.71 -25.55 -11.36
CA ILE A 418 -69.07 -25.42 -10.04
C ILE A 418 -68.07 -26.56 -9.80
N THR A 419 -68.45 -27.79 -10.12
CA THR A 419 -67.58 -28.96 -9.92
C THR A 419 -66.33 -28.86 -10.79
N GLN A 420 -66.47 -28.40 -12.03
CA GLN A 420 -65.35 -28.19 -12.94
C GLN A 420 -64.42 -27.07 -12.45
N GLN A 421 -64.99 -25.97 -11.93
CA GLN A 421 -64.21 -24.87 -11.36
C GLN A 421 -63.47 -25.30 -10.09
N GLN A 422 -64.12 -26.06 -9.19
CA GLN A 422 -63.47 -26.66 -8.01
C GLN A 422 -62.33 -27.60 -8.39
N SER A 423 -62.51 -28.42 -9.43
CA SER A 423 -61.45 -29.31 -9.92
C SER A 423 -60.23 -28.53 -10.42
N ARG A 424 -60.45 -27.43 -11.16
CA ARG A 424 -59.36 -26.54 -11.61
C ARG A 424 -58.61 -25.89 -10.45
N TYR A 425 -59.33 -25.32 -9.48
CA TYR A 425 -58.70 -24.73 -8.30
C TYR A 425 -57.94 -25.77 -7.48
N ASN A 426 -58.45 -26.99 -7.33
CA ASN A 426 -57.74 -28.06 -6.64
C ASN A 426 -56.43 -28.44 -7.35
N MET A 427 -56.43 -28.51 -8.69
CA MET A 427 -55.21 -28.75 -9.47
C MET A 427 -54.20 -27.62 -9.34
N GLU A 428 -54.67 -26.36 -9.37
CA GLU A 428 -53.81 -25.19 -9.21
C GLU A 428 -53.21 -25.11 -7.80
N CYS A 429 -54.01 -25.32 -6.77
CA CYS A 429 -53.54 -25.41 -5.38
C CYS A 429 -52.53 -26.56 -5.20
N ALA A 430 -52.73 -27.70 -5.85
CA ALA A 430 -51.76 -28.80 -5.82
C ALA A 430 -50.43 -28.40 -6.49
N GLY A 431 -50.49 -27.80 -7.68
CA GLY A 431 -49.29 -27.35 -8.39
C GLY A 431 -48.50 -26.27 -7.62
N LEU A 432 -49.21 -25.35 -6.96
CA LEU A 432 -48.56 -24.34 -6.11
C LEU A 432 -47.89 -24.94 -4.87
N ARG A 433 -48.48 -25.99 -4.27
CA ARG A 433 -47.85 -26.71 -3.16
C ARG A 433 -46.58 -27.43 -3.59
N ASP A 434 -46.60 -28.09 -4.75
CA ASP A 434 -45.41 -28.77 -5.29
C ASP A 434 -44.29 -27.76 -5.59
N GLN A 435 -44.63 -26.61 -6.19
CA GLN A 435 -43.65 -25.53 -6.45
C GLN A 435 -43.07 -24.94 -5.17
N LEU A 436 -43.90 -24.78 -4.13
CA LEU A 436 -43.46 -24.32 -2.82
C LEU A 436 -42.49 -25.33 -2.20
N GLN A 437 -42.82 -26.62 -2.23
CA GLN A 437 -41.99 -27.69 -1.71
C GLN A 437 -40.64 -27.76 -2.44
N ASP A 438 -40.63 -27.66 -3.77
CA ASP A 438 -39.41 -27.61 -4.57
C ASP A 438 -38.54 -26.40 -4.24
N SER A 439 -39.17 -25.24 -4.02
CA SER A 439 -38.48 -24.00 -3.65
C SER A 439 -37.89 -24.09 -2.24
N GLU A 440 -38.61 -24.68 -1.29
CA GLU A 440 -38.13 -24.95 0.06
C GLU A 440 -36.96 -25.94 0.07
N ALA A 441 -37.02 -27.00 -0.74
CA ALA A 441 -35.93 -27.95 -0.89
C ALA A 441 -34.66 -27.28 -1.45
N ARG A 442 -34.80 -26.42 -2.46
CA ARG A 442 -33.69 -25.62 -3.02
C ARG A 442 -33.09 -24.68 -1.97
N ARG A 443 -33.94 -24.00 -1.20
CA ARG A 443 -33.49 -23.12 -0.10
C ARG A 443 -32.66 -23.89 0.93
N GLN A 444 -33.10 -25.08 1.33
CA GLN A 444 -32.35 -25.93 2.28
C GLN A 444 -30.99 -26.40 1.75
N VAL A 445 -30.85 -26.59 0.43
CA VAL A 445 -29.55 -26.92 -0.18
C VAL A 445 -28.63 -25.71 -0.12
N LEU A 446 -29.12 -24.53 -0.52
CA LEU A 446 -28.33 -23.30 -0.47
C LEU A 446 -27.91 -22.93 0.95
N GLU A 447 -28.79 -23.11 1.94
CA GLU A 447 -28.45 -22.91 3.36
C GLU A 447 -27.32 -23.83 3.82
N ARG A 448 -27.31 -25.10 3.39
CA ARG A 448 -26.22 -26.03 3.67
C ARG A 448 -24.91 -25.63 2.98
N GLU A 449 -24.96 -25.15 1.75
CA GLU A 449 -23.78 -24.66 1.04
C GLU A 449 -23.19 -23.42 1.71
N VAL A 450 -24.03 -22.46 2.12
CA VAL A 450 -23.59 -21.27 2.85
C VAL A 450 -22.94 -21.66 4.19
N GLN A 451 -23.51 -22.63 4.90
CA GLN A 451 -22.93 -23.12 6.15
C GLN A 451 -21.56 -23.78 5.91
N LEU A 452 -21.43 -24.64 4.89
CA LEU A 452 -20.16 -25.26 4.52
C LEU A 452 -19.08 -24.23 4.16
N VAL A 453 -19.44 -23.17 3.43
CA VAL A 453 -18.49 -22.11 3.06
C VAL A 453 -18.07 -21.30 4.29
N ARG A 454 -18.99 -21.03 5.24
CA ARG A 454 -18.66 -20.40 6.52
C ARG A 454 -17.71 -21.26 7.35
N ASP A 455 -18.04 -22.53 7.53
CA ASP A 455 -17.21 -23.46 8.30
C ASP A 455 -15.80 -23.59 7.68
N LYS A 456 -15.70 -23.59 6.35
CA LYS A 456 -14.42 -23.57 5.64
C LYS A 456 -13.65 -22.27 5.87
N LEU A 457 -14.30 -21.12 5.76
CA LEU A 457 -13.67 -19.82 6.01
C LEU A 457 -13.13 -19.71 7.45
N ASP A 458 -13.88 -20.21 8.43
CA ASP A 458 -13.46 -20.21 9.82
C ASP A 458 -12.31 -21.20 10.08
N ALA A 459 -12.30 -22.35 9.40
CA ALA A 459 -11.18 -23.28 9.43
C ALA A 459 -9.91 -22.69 8.81
N ASP A 460 -10.01 -22.07 7.62
CA ASP A 460 -8.89 -21.42 6.94
C ASP A 460 -8.32 -20.28 7.80
N ARG A 461 -9.18 -19.47 8.43
CA ARG A 461 -8.76 -18.43 9.39
C ARG A 461 -8.02 -18.99 10.59
N LEU A 462 -8.50 -20.10 11.16
CA LEU A 462 -7.85 -20.74 12.31
C LEU A 462 -6.49 -21.32 11.92
N GLU A 463 -6.37 -21.90 10.73
CA GLU A 463 -5.12 -22.39 10.17
C GLU A 463 -4.13 -21.24 9.96
N ASP A 464 -4.56 -20.11 9.38
CA ASP A 464 -3.73 -18.91 9.21
C ASP A 464 -3.23 -18.36 10.55
N ILE A 465 -4.10 -18.29 11.57
CA ILE A 465 -3.70 -17.87 12.92
C ILE A 465 -2.66 -18.84 13.48
N THR A 466 -2.89 -20.15 13.38
CA THR A 466 -1.98 -21.17 13.89
C THR A 466 -0.61 -21.10 13.21
N ASN A 467 -0.58 -20.97 11.88
CA ASN A 467 0.65 -20.81 11.10
C ASN A 467 1.41 -19.53 11.47
N SER A 468 0.68 -18.44 11.72
CA SER A 468 1.28 -17.18 12.18
C SER A 468 1.89 -17.32 13.57
N GLU A 469 1.22 -18.01 14.50
CA GLU A 469 1.70 -18.28 15.85
C GLU A 469 2.94 -19.17 15.84
N GLU A 470 2.97 -20.22 15.01
CA GLU A 470 4.16 -21.06 14.82
C GLU A 470 5.34 -20.27 14.28
N THR A 471 5.10 -19.42 13.27
CA THR A 471 6.13 -18.55 12.69
C THR A 471 6.71 -17.60 13.74
N ILE A 472 5.85 -16.97 14.55
CA ILE A 472 6.27 -16.10 15.66
C ILE A 472 7.06 -16.90 16.70
N ALA A 473 6.61 -18.11 17.04
CA ALA A 473 7.31 -18.97 18.00
C ALA A 473 8.71 -19.37 17.50
N GLU A 474 8.85 -19.67 16.21
CA GLU A 474 10.14 -19.99 15.60
C GLU A 474 11.09 -18.80 15.56
N LEU A 475 10.58 -17.60 15.21
CA LEU A 475 11.34 -16.35 15.30
C LEU A 475 11.81 -16.08 16.73
N LYS A 476 10.96 -16.28 17.74
CA LYS A 476 11.35 -16.15 19.16
C LYS A 476 12.45 -17.15 19.53
N ARG A 477 12.33 -18.43 19.15
CA ARG A 477 13.37 -19.44 19.40
C ARG A 477 14.69 -19.10 18.71
N ARG A 478 14.64 -18.55 17.50
CA ARG A 478 15.84 -18.10 16.79
C ARG A 478 16.49 -16.92 17.49
N HIS A 479 15.70 -15.92 17.89
CA HIS A 479 16.18 -14.78 18.65
C HIS A 479 16.83 -15.21 19.98
N GLU A 480 16.20 -16.12 20.73
CA GLU A 480 16.77 -16.63 21.98
C GLU A 480 18.10 -17.38 21.76
N ARG A 481 18.23 -18.14 20.66
CA ARG A 481 19.48 -18.80 20.27
C ARG A 481 20.59 -17.80 19.94
N GLU A 482 20.29 -16.81 19.12
CA GLU A 482 21.24 -15.74 18.74
C GLU A 482 21.68 -14.96 19.98
N LYS A 483 20.74 -14.63 20.88
CA LYS A 483 21.02 -13.98 22.17
C LYS A 483 21.95 -14.82 23.06
N MET A 484 21.74 -16.14 23.15
CA MET A 484 22.63 -17.01 23.93
C MET A 484 24.03 -17.10 23.31
N MET A 485 24.14 -17.15 21.99
CA MET A 485 25.44 -17.11 21.29
C MET A 485 26.19 -15.81 21.59
N MET A 486 25.52 -14.66 21.48
CA MET A 486 26.10 -13.35 21.80
C MET A 486 26.54 -13.24 23.27
N LEU A 487 25.82 -13.87 24.20
CA LEU A 487 26.21 -13.92 25.61
C LEU A 487 27.46 -14.77 25.84
N GLU A 488 27.59 -15.90 25.14
CA GLU A 488 28.78 -16.75 25.20
C GLU A 488 29.99 -16.02 24.60
N ASP A 489 29.83 -15.38 23.44
CA ASP A 489 30.87 -14.57 22.80
C ASP A 489 31.31 -13.41 23.68
N LYS A 490 30.36 -12.72 24.31
CA LYS A 490 30.66 -11.66 25.30
C LYS A 490 31.49 -12.21 26.46
N LYS A 491 31.15 -13.38 26.97
CA LYS A 491 31.86 -14.02 28.07
C LYS A 491 33.28 -14.42 27.65
N GLN A 492 33.44 -14.97 26.45
CA GLN A 492 34.75 -15.31 25.89
C GLN A 492 35.63 -14.06 25.73
N LEU A 493 35.09 -12.99 25.15
CA LEU A 493 35.80 -11.72 24.99
C LEU A 493 36.21 -11.11 26.33
N MET A 494 35.38 -11.23 27.38
CA MET A 494 35.78 -10.81 28.73
C MET A 494 36.94 -11.64 29.26
N MET A 495 36.94 -12.95 29.07
CA MET A 495 38.05 -13.82 29.50
C MET A 495 39.33 -13.50 28.73
N ASP A 496 39.24 -13.23 27.43
CA ASP A 496 40.39 -12.83 26.60
C ASP A 496 40.93 -11.46 27.02
N LEU A 497 40.04 -10.51 27.36
CA LEU A 497 40.42 -9.19 27.89
C LEU A 497 41.16 -9.31 29.23
N ASP A 498 40.65 -10.14 30.14
CA ASP A 498 41.29 -10.41 31.42
C ASP A 498 42.66 -11.08 31.24
N ALA A 499 42.79 -12.01 30.28
CA ALA A 499 44.06 -12.67 29.95
C ALA A 499 45.09 -11.68 29.39
N VAL A 500 44.66 -10.76 28.50
CA VAL A 500 45.52 -9.69 27.97
C VAL A 500 45.93 -8.73 29.07
N SER A 501 45.01 -8.34 29.95
CA SER A 501 45.29 -7.51 31.13
C SER A 501 46.34 -8.17 32.04
N PHE A 502 46.23 -9.46 32.29
CA PHE A 502 47.18 -10.21 33.12
C PHE A 502 48.56 -10.36 32.48
N SER A 503 48.64 -10.33 31.14
CA SER A 503 49.91 -10.38 30.41
C SER A 503 50.64 -9.02 30.34
N LEU A 504 49.92 -7.93 30.59
CA LEU A 504 50.43 -6.54 30.58
C LEU A 504 50.87 -6.04 31.95
N SER A 505 50.51 -6.75 33.03
CA SER A 505 50.91 -6.53 34.42
C SER A 505 51.94 -7.55 34.86
#